data_AF-A0AAU3MUR2-F1
#
_entry.id   AF-A0AAU3MUR2-F1
#
_cell.length_a   1.000
_cell.length_b   1.000
_cell.length_c   1.000
_cell.angle_alpha   90.00
_cell.angle_beta   90.00
_cell.angle_gamma   90.00
#
_symmetry.space_group_name_H-M   'P 1'
#
loop_
_entity.id
_entity.type
_entity.pdbx_description
1 polymer ?
#
loop_
_entity_poly.entity_id
_entity_poly.type
_entity_poly.pdbx_seq_one_letter_code
_entity_poly.pdbx_strand_id
1 'polypeptide(L)'
;MRTSIATVSLSGSLTEKLTAAASAGFDGVEIFENDLLASPLTPEEIRARTADLGLTIDLYQPMRDIEAVPPKEFERNLRRAEHKFRLMNRLGTDTVLVCSSVSPLAVDDDALAAEHLHRLAQSAQEHGVRVAYEALAWGRHVSTYDHAWRIVEAAGHPALGTCLDSFHILARGCDPKGIEAIPGEKIFFLQLADAPLMAMDVLQWSRHYRCFPGQGGLDVTGLVRHVINAGYTGPLSLEVFNDVFRQADAGPTAVDARRSLMLLQEAAGIAAPPAPVQPTGFAFAELTTPDAGAVSSLLGALGLARTARHRSKPVELWQRGDARILVTTDPVRHRDGLALAALGLESPDPVGAAARAESLLAPVLPRYRAPQDAPLDAVAAPDGVEIFFCATDRAGLPNWREDFPPLSGDGAGDRDPRGAVLCIDHLALTQPWHQFDEAALFHRTVLGLRPQESVDVADPYGLLRSRAVTNDDGTVRIALGIGPGPSDDAGRAQHIALATDDVVAAARAFQDAGGRPLPVPPNYYDDLAARFEFAPGEAETYRELGILYDRDEHGTFRHFYTETVGRVFFEVVQRDGGYRGYGAQNAPVRLAAQHALRPGRR
;
A
#
# COMPACT_ATOMS: atom_id res chain seq x y z
N MET A 1 19.08 -7.13 -10.15
CA MET A 1 18.87 -7.35 -11.61
C MET A 1 18.42 -6.04 -12.24
N ARG A 2 18.43 -5.93 -13.58
CA ARG A 2 17.81 -4.77 -14.25
C ARG A 2 16.30 -4.76 -14.01
N THR A 3 15.71 -3.57 -13.99
CA THR A 3 14.30 -3.34 -13.69
C THR A 3 13.63 -2.55 -14.80
N SER A 4 12.41 -2.96 -15.16
CA SER A 4 11.61 -2.31 -16.19
C SER A 4 10.16 -2.14 -15.73
N ILE A 5 9.42 -1.27 -16.40
CA ILE A 5 7.99 -1.08 -16.17
C ILE A 5 7.30 -0.82 -17.51
N ALA A 6 6.17 -1.49 -17.73
CA ALA A 6 5.32 -1.21 -18.86
C ALA A 6 4.63 0.15 -18.69
N THR A 7 4.58 0.94 -19.76
CA THR A 7 3.91 2.26 -19.72
C THR A 7 2.42 2.14 -19.42
N VAL A 8 1.82 0.97 -19.63
CA VAL A 8 0.42 0.70 -19.27
C VAL A 8 0.18 0.70 -17.75
N SER A 9 1.22 0.47 -16.95
CA SER A 9 1.21 0.45 -15.48
C SER A 9 1.10 1.85 -14.86
N LEU A 10 1.24 2.91 -15.66
CA LEU A 10 1.22 4.31 -15.22
C LEU A 10 0.15 5.11 -15.97
N SER A 11 -0.37 6.15 -15.34
CA SER A 11 -1.28 7.13 -15.95
C SER A 11 -0.53 8.23 -16.72
N GLY A 12 -1.27 9.15 -17.36
CA GLY A 12 -0.71 10.32 -18.04
C GLY A 12 -0.29 10.07 -19.48
N SER A 13 0.35 11.07 -20.09
CA SER A 13 0.96 10.98 -21.42
C SER A 13 2.21 10.10 -21.41
N LEU A 14 2.60 9.55 -22.56
CA LEU A 14 3.82 8.74 -22.69
C LEU A 14 5.06 9.48 -22.13
N THR A 15 5.13 10.79 -22.35
CA THR A 15 6.19 11.65 -21.82
C THR A 15 6.25 11.70 -20.30
N GLU A 16 5.10 11.85 -19.64
CA GLU A 16 5.02 11.88 -18.17
C GLU A 16 5.38 10.52 -17.58
N LYS A 17 4.90 9.43 -18.19
CA LYS A 17 5.22 8.06 -17.80
C LYS A 17 6.72 7.76 -17.85
N LEU A 18 7.39 8.12 -18.95
CA LEU A 18 8.84 7.94 -19.09
C LEU A 18 9.61 8.75 -18.03
N THR A 19 9.18 9.98 -17.76
CA THR A 19 9.82 10.85 -16.77
C THR A 19 9.63 10.29 -15.35
N ALA A 20 8.45 9.77 -15.03
CA ALA A 20 8.15 9.12 -13.75
C ALA A 20 8.98 7.84 -13.55
N ALA A 21 9.05 6.97 -14.57
CA ALA A 21 9.86 5.75 -14.52
C ALA A 21 11.35 6.06 -14.30
N ALA A 22 11.90 7.03 -15.03
CA ALA A 22 13.29 7.46 -14.85
C ALA A 22 13.54 8.05 -13.46
N SER A 23 12.65 8.93 -12.98
CA SER A 23 12.78 9.57 -11.67
C SER A 23 12.68 8.57 -10.50
N ALA A 24 11.89 7.51 -10.67
CA ALA A 24 11.81 6.41 -9.71
C ALA A 24 13.01 5.45 -9.77
N GLY A 25 13.90 5.58 -10.78
CA GLY A 25 15.11 4.78 -10.90
C GLY A 25 14.91 3.41 -11.56
N PHE A 26 13.98 3.30 -12.53
CA PHE A 26 13.93 2.16 -13.45
C PHE A 26 15.07 2.22 -14.48
N ASP A 27 15.52 1.06 -14.96
CA ASP A 27 16.57 0.96 -15.98
C ASP A 27 15.99 0.98 -17.41
N GLY A 28 14.74 0.56 -17.56
CA GLY A 28 14.07 0.46 -18.86
C GLY A 28 12.56 0.52 -18.77
N VAL A 29 11.92 0.53 -19.94
CA VAL A 29 10.46 0.56 -20.08
C VAL A 29 9.99 -0.39 -21.17
N GLU A 30 8.75 -0.85 -21.02
CA GLU A 30 8.01 -1.51 -22.09
C GLU A 30 7.06 -0.50 -22.72
N ILE A 31 7.19 -0.26 -24.03
CA ILE A 31 6.32 0.68 -24.74
C ILE A 31 5.03 -0.04 -25.11
N PHE A 32 3.95 0.34 -24.45
CA PHE A 32 2.60 -0.11 -24.78
C PHE A 32 2.11 0.59 -26.06
N GLU A 33 1.61 -0.18 -27.02
CA GLU A 33 1.25 0.29 -28.36
C GLU A 33 0.29 1.49 -28.31
N ASN A 34 -0.71 1.46 -27.44
CA ASN A 34 -1.69 2.54 -27.35
C ASN A 34 -1.07 3.87 -26.86
N ASP A 35 -0.06 3.82 -25.98
CA ASP A 35 0.62 5.03 -25.53
C ASP A 35 1.44 5.64 -26.67
N LEU A 36 2.06 4.81 -27.52
CA LEU A 36 2.76 5.28 -28.71
C LEU A 36 1.78 5.87 -29.74
N LEU A 37 0.64 5.22 -29.98
CA LEU A 37 -0.38 5.70 -30.91
C LEU A 37 -1.02 7.03 -30.45
N ALA A 38 -1.15 7.24 -29.14
CA ALA A 38 -1.68 8.47 -28.56
C ALA A 38 -0.61 9.57 -28.40
N SER A 39 0.67 9.25 -28.60
CA SER A 39 1.77 10.20 -28.45
C SER A 39 1.85 11.14 -29.65
N PRO A 40 2.08 12.45 -29.43
CA PRO A 40 2.42 13.36 -30.53
C PRO A 40 3.85 13.18 -31.05
N LEU A 41 4.70 12.46 -30.31
CA LEU A 41 6.10 12.23 -30.66
C LEU A 41 6.26 11.04 -31.61
N THR A 42 7.16 11.19 -32.57
CA THR A 42 7.60 10.11 -33.46
C THR A 42 8.39 9.04 -32.70
N PRO A 43 8.49 7.80 -33.24
CA PRO A 43 9.35 6.76 -32.69
C PRO A 43 10.80 7.19 -32.41
N GLU A 44 11.39 8.00 -33.29
CA GLU A 44 12.75 8.53 -33.14
C GLU A 44 12.86 9.52 -31.98
N GLU A 45 11.87 10.39 -31.79
CA GLU A 45 11.80 11.32 -30.66
C GLU A 45 11.57 10.59 -29.33
N ILE A 46 10.75 9.52 -29.33
CA ILE A 46 10.59 8.66 -28.15
C ILE A 46 11.92 7.99 -27.80
N ARG A 47 12.64 7.43 -28.78
CA ARG A 47 13.97 6.85 -28.58
C ARG A 47 14.98 7.87 -28.01
N ALA A 48 15.00 9.08 -28.57
CA ALA A 48 15.87 10.15 -28.08
C ALA A 48 15.53 10.50 -26.63
N ARG A 49 14.24 10.63 -26.32
CA ARG A 49 13.76 10.95 -24.98
C ARG A 49 14.09 9.87 -23.96
N THR A 50 13.93 8.59 -24.29
CA THR A 50 14.32 7.50 -23.36
C THR A 50 15.83 7.53 -23.13
N ALA A 51 16.64 7.77 -24.16
CA ALA A 51 18.08 7.91 -24.00
C ALA A 51 18.47 9.10 -23.11
N ASP A 52 17.84 10.26 -23.28
CA ASP A 52 18.06 11.45 -22.45
C ASP A 52 17.72 11.21 -20.96
N LEU A 53 16.71 10.37 -20.72
CA LEU A 53 16.28 9.95 -19.39
C LEU A 53 17.10 8.78 -18.82
N GLY A 54 18.04 8.22 -19.58
CA GLY A 54 18.82 7.05 -19.17
C GLY A 54 18.04 5.72 -19.18
N LEU A 55 16.90 5.66 -19.88
CA LEU A 55 16.05 4.48 -20.02
C LEU A 55 16.33 3.73 -21.31
N THR A 56 16.33 2.40 -21.24
CA THR A 56 16.22 1.52 -22.41
C THR A 56 14.75 1.24 -22.76
N ILE A 57 14.49 0.89 -24.03
CA ILE A 57 13.19 0.34 -24.44
C ILE A 57 13.34 -1.18 -24.52
N ASP A 58 12.98 -1.85 -23.45
CA ASP A 58 13.25 -3.29 -23.26
C ASP A 58 12.25 -4.18 -24.00
N LEU A 59 11.04 -3.67 -24.29
CA LEU A 59 9.98 -4.41 -24.98
C LEU A 59 9.02 -3.47 -25.73
N TYR A 60 8.55 -3.90 -26.90
CA TYR A 60 7.36 -3.34 -27.57
C TYR A 60 6.19 -4.32 -27.43
N GLN A 61 5.03 -3.83 -27.00
CA GLN A 61 3.90 -4.70 -26.74
C GLN A 61 2.54 -4.00 -26.86
N PRO A 62 1.43 -4.74 -27.03
CA PRO A 62 1.35 -6.16 -27.35
C PRO A 62 1.14 -6.38 -28.85
N MET A 63 1.61 -7.51 -29.38
CA MET A 63 1.20 -8.02 -30.69
C MET A 63 0.21 -9.17 -30.50
N ARG A 64 -1.02 -9.01 -30.99
CA ARG A 64 -2.11 -9.97 -30.75
C ARG A 64 -2.43 -10.83 -31.98
N ASP A 65 -3.01 -11.99 -31.71
CA ASP A 65 -3.72 -12.85 -32.67
C ASP A 65 -2.90 -13.20 -33.92
N ILE A 66 -1.75 -13.86 -33.74
CA ILE A 66 -0.86 -14.24 -34.86
C ILE A 66 -1.08 -15.69 -35.28
N GLU A 67 -0.94 -16.62 -34.34
CA GLU A 67 -0.71 -18.03 -34.57
C GLU A 67 -2.01 -18.85 -34.74
N ALA A 68 -1.86 -20.05 -35.31
CA ALA A 68 -2.93 -21.02 -35.52
C ALA A 68 -4.21 -20.49 -36.22
N VAL A 69 -4.11 -19.53 -37.16
CA VAL A 69 -5.24 -18.97 -37.92
C VAL A 69 -5.25 -19.46 -39.39
N PRO A 70 -6.33 -19.31 -40.15
CA PRO A 70 -6.35 -19.72 -41.56
C PRO A 70 -5.24 -19.04 -42.40
N PRO A 71 -4.72 -19.69 -43.45
CA PRO A 71 -3.54 -19.20 -44.18
C PRO A 71 -3.62 -17.74 -44.66
N LYS A 72 -4.79 -17.32 -45.19
CA LYS A 72 -4.99 -15.92 -45.63
C LYS A 72 -4.90 -14.92 -44.48
N GLU A 73 -5.37 -15.32 -43.30
CA GLU A 73 -5.31 -14.51 -42.08
C GLU A 73 -3.87 -14.45 -41.56
N PHE A 74 -3.16 -15.58 -41.56
CA PHE A 74 -1.76 -15.63 -41.14
C PHE A 74 -0.88 -14.73 -42.01
N GLU A 75 -1.03 -14.76 -43.34
CA GLU A 75 -0.29 -13.87 -44.25
C GLU A 75 -0.59 -12.39 -43.98
N ARG A 76 -1.82 -12.05 -43.58
CA ARG A 76 -2.19 -10.68 -43.19
C ARG A 76 -1.51 -10.28 -41.87
N ASN A 77 -1.51 -11.18 -40.89
CA ASN A 77 -0.85 -11.00 -39.61
C ASN A 77 0.66 -10.84 -39.74
N LEU A 78 1.30 -11.64 -40.61
CA LEU A 78 2.74 -11.54 -40.88
C LEU A 78 3.09 -10.19 -41.50
N ARG A 79 2.33 -9.72 -42.50
CA ARG A 79 2.51 -8.37 -43.05
C ARG A 79 2.35 -7.29 -41.99
N ARG A 80 1.37 -7.43 -41.08
CA ARG A 80 1.20 -6.50 -39.95
C ARG A 80 2.42 -6.52 -39.03
N ALA A 81 2.94 -7.71 -38.70
CA ALA A 81 4.12 -7.86 -37.85
C ALA A 81 5.37 -7.22 -38.46
N GLU A 82 5.62 -7.40 -39.76
CA GLU A 82 6.75 -6.75 -40.47
C GLU A 82 6.72 -5.23 -40.38
N HIS A 83 5.53 -4.62 -40.45
CA HIS A 83 5.39 -3.17 -40.25
C HIS A 83 5.74 -2.76 -38.82
N LYS A 84 5.39 -3.60 -37.84
CA LYS A 84 5.76 -3.38 -36.43
C LYS A 84 7.27 -3.55 -36.22
N PHE A 85 7.91 -4.54 -36.83
CA PHE A 85 9.37 -4.71 -36.74
C PHE A 85 10.12 -3.48 -37.28
N ARG A 86 9.69 -2.94 -38.43
CA ARG A 86 10.25 -1.67 -38.95
C ARG A 86 10.03 -0.49 -38.00
N LEU A 87 8.87 -0.42 -37.35
CA LEU A 87 8.59 0.60 -36.35
C LEU A 87 9.47 0.43 -35.10
N MET A 88 9.68 -0.79 -34.64
CA MET A 88 10.55 -1.10 -33.50
C MET A 88 12.00 -0.70 -33.77
N ASN A 89 12.49 -0.89 -34.99
CA ASN A 89 13.83 -0.43 -35.39
C ASN A 89 13.98 1.09 -35.27
N ARG A 90 12.91 1.85 -35.53
CA ARG A 90 12.87 3.30 -35.35
C ARG A 90 12.84 3.68 -33.87
N LEU A 91 12.05 2.97 -33.05
CA LEU A 91 12.06 3.08 -31.59
C LEU A 91 13.42 2.68 -30.97
N GLY A 92 14.18 1.82 -31.64
CA GLY A 92 15.43 1.27 -31.11
C GLY A 92 15.22 0.15 -30.09
N THR A 93 14.17 -0.66 -30.26
CA THR A 93 13.92 -1.86 -29.44
C THR A 93 13.95 -3.12 -30.31
N ASP A 94 14.42 -4.22 -29.73
CA ASP A 94 14.69 -5.47 -30.44
C ASP A 94 13.77 -6.62 -30.01
N THR A 95 12.83 -6.41 -29.08
CA THR A 95 12.00 -7.48 -28.52
C THR A 95 10.54 -7.10 -28.59
N VAL A 96 9.71 -8.00 -29.13
CA VAL A 96 8.25 -7.84 -29.17
C VAL A 96 7.58 -8.92 -28.35
N LEU A 97 6.54 -8.53 -27.61
CA LEU A 97 5.64 -9.47 -26.97
C LEU A 97 4.53 -9.89 -27.95
N VAL A 98 4.38 -11.19 -28.15
CA VAL A 98 3.25 -11.77 -28.90
C VAL A 98 2.39 -12.56 -27.93
N CYS A 99 1.18 -12.07 -27.66
CA CYS A 99 0.23 -12.78 -26.82
C CYS A 99 -0.42 -13.93 -27.60
N SER A 100 -0.67 -15.05 -26.92
CA SER A 100 -1.49 -16.15 -27.44
C SER A 100 -2.84 -15.66 -27.98
N SER A 101 -3.25 -16.21 -29.11
CA SER A 101 -4.43 -15.80 -29.86
C SER A 101 -5.72 -15.97 -29.05
N VAL A 102 -6.56 -14.94 -29.08
CA VAL A 102 -7.95 -14.95 -28.58
C VAL A 102 -8.96 -14.89 -29.73
N SER A 103 -8.46 -14.83 -30.97
CA SER A 103 -9.27 -14.76 -32.17
C SER A 103 -10.21 -15.98 -32.29
N PRO A 104 -11.48 -15.78 -32.70
CA PRO A 104 -12.38 -16.88 -33.02
C PRO A 104 -11.94 -17.68 -34.26
N LEU A 105 -10.98 -17.15 -35.04
CA LEU A 105 -10.39 -17.84 -36.19
C LEU A 105 -9.26 -18.79 -35.80
N ALA A 106 -8.74 -18.71 -34.57
CA ALA A 106 -7.70 -19.62 -34.12
C ALA A 106 -8.24 -21.05 -34.02
N VAL A 107 -7.49 -22.02 -34.54
CA VAL A 107 -7.79 -23.46 -34.46
C VAL A 107 -6.88 -24.14 -33.43
N ASP A 108 -7.37 -25.24 -32.86
CA ASP A 108 -6.66 -26.03 -31.85
C ASP A 108 -5.65 -26.96 -32.53
N ASP A 109 -4.52 -26.39 -32.99
CA ASP A 109 -3.46 -27.11 -33.71
C ASP A 109 -2.08 -26.57 -33.31
N ASP A 110 -1.43 -27.27 -32.38
CA ASP A 110 -0.09 -26.94 -31.87
C ASP A 110 0.99 -26.96 -32.96
N ALA A 111 0.87 -27.84 -33.95
CA ALA A 111 1.85 -27.93 -35.04
C ALA A 111 1.73 -26.71 -35.96
N LEU A 112 0.51 -26.29 -36.27
CA LEU A 112 0.25 -25.06 -37.02
C LEU A 112 0.68 -23.82 -36.22
N ALA A 113 0.44 -23.80 -34.91
CA ALA A 113 0.93 -22.72 -34.04
C ALA A 113 2.47 -22.61 -34.10
N ALA A 114 3.17 -23.73 -33.98
CA ALA A 114 4.62 -23.79 -34.07
C ALA A 114 5.14 -23.35 -35.45
N GLU A 115 4.51 -23.79 -36.54
CA GLU A 115 4.85 -23.35 -37.90
C GLU A 115 4.69 -21.82 -38.06
N HIS A 116 3.56 -21.27 -37.63
CA HIS A 116 3.29 -19.84 -37.70
C HIS A 116 4.27 -19.02 -36.88
N LEU A 117 4.56 -19.44 -35.64
CA LEU A 117 5.53 -18.75 -34.78
C LEU A 117 6.96 -18.87 -35.33
N HIS A 118 7.33 -20.01 -35.93
CA HIS A 118 8.62 -20.15 -36.62
C HIS A 118 8.75 -19.14 -37.77
N ARG A 119 7.73 -19.07 -38.65
CA ARG A 119 7.71 -18.13 -39.79
C ARG A 119 7.71 -16.67 -39.33
N LEU A 120 6.99 -16.34 -38.26
CA LEU A 120 7.05 -15.02 -37.65
C LEU A 120 8.47 -14.70 -37.15
N ALA A 121 9.10 -15.64 -36.43
CA ALA A 121 10.43 -15.45 -35.87
C ALA A 121 11.52 -15.35 -36.94
N GLN A 122 11.37 -16.03 -38.07
CA GLN A 122 12.25 -15.86 -39.23
C GLN A 122 12.17 -14.41 -39.76
N SER A 123 10.95 -13.90 -39.98
CA SER A 123 10.75 -12.51 -40.40
C SER A 123 11.26 -11.51 -39.36
N ALA A 124 11.07 -11.79 -38.06
CA ALA A 124 11.59 -10.96 -36.98
C ALA A 124 13.12 -10.90 -37.02
N GLN A 125 13.80 -12.04 -37.20
CA GLN A 125 15.26 -12.12 -37.27
C GLN A 125 15.83 -11.30 -38.43
N GLU A 126 15.18 -11.31 -39.60
CA GLU A 126 15.57 -10.49 -40.75
C GLU A 126 15.56 -8.98 -40.43
N HIS A 127 14.77 -8.57 -39.44
CA HIS A 127 14.68 -7.20 -38.96
C HIS A 127 15.51 -6.93 -37.70
N GLY A 128 16.24 -7.92 -37.18
CA GLY A 128 16.98 -7.82 -35.92
C GLY A 128 16.09 -7.86 -34.68
N VAL A 129 14.88 -8.40 -34.79
CA VAL A 129 13.88 -8.50 -33.71
C VAL A 129 13.76 -9.93 -33.18
N ARG A 130 13.51 -10.04 -31.88
CA ARG A 130 13.20 -11.25 -31.12
C ARG A 130 11.72 -11.25 -30.75
N VAL A 131 11.10 -12.43 -30.77
CA VAL A 131 9.70 -12.65 -30.41
C VAL A 131 9.63 -13.35 -29.05
N ALA A 132 9.00 -12.72 -28.07
CA ALA A 132 8.69 -13.30 -26.78
C ALA A 132 7.20 -13.70 -26.77
N TYR A 133 6.91 -15.01 -26.84
CA TYR A 133 5.55 -15.54 -26.88
C TYR A 133 4.99 -15.72 -25.46
N GLU A 134 3.86 -15.09 -25.19
CA GLU A 134 3.19 -15.04 -23.89
C GLU A 134 1.87 -15.82 -23.93
N ALA A 135 1.64 -16.71 -22.97
CA ALA A 135 0.34 -17.34 -22.78
C ALA A 135 -0.59 -16.43 -21.95
N LEU A 136 -1.63 -15.88 -22.58
CA LEU A 136 -2.70 -15.21 -21.85
C LEU A 136 -3.53 -16.25 -21.09
N ALA A 137 -3.90 -15.96 -19.84
CA ALA A 137 -4.71 -16.88 -19.04
C ALA A 137 -6.10 -17.22 -19.66
N TRP A 138 -6.54 -16.43 -20.64
CA TRP A 138 -7.78 -16.62 -21.41
C TRP A 138 -7.51 -16.84 -22.91
N GLY A 139 -6.28 -17.19 -23.30
CA GLY A 139 -5.95 -17.55 -24.67
C GLY A 139 -6.85 -18.69 -25.17
N ARG A 140 -7.22 -18.64 -26.45
CA ARG A 140 -8.30 -19.49 -27.00
C ARG A 140 -7.98 -20.98 -26.91
N HIS A 141 -6.71 -21.32 -27.17
CA HIS A 141 -6.18 -22.70 -27.15
C HIS A 141 -4.91 -22.81 -26.32
N VAL A 142 -4.03 -21.79 -26.37
CA VAL A 142 -2.82 -21.70 -25.53
C VAL A 142 -3.09 -20.75 -24.37
N SER A 143 -3.10 -21.27 -23.14
CA SER A 143 -3.42 -20.46 -21.94
C SER A 143 -2.56 -20.73 -20.71
N THR A 144 -1.51 -21.54 -20.86
CA THR A 144 -0.55 -21.84 -19.80
C THR A 144 0.88 -21.72 -20.32
N TYR A 145 1.81 -21.35 -19.45
CA TYR A 145 3.20 -21.08 -19.83
C TYR A 145 3.91 -22.33 -20.36
N ASP A 146 3.61 -23.51 -19.82
CA ASP A 146 4.18 -24.78 -20.23
C ASP A 146 3.68 -25.20 -21.63
N HIS A 147 2.42 -24.89 -21.96
CA HIS A 147 1.89 -25.08 -23.31
C HIS A 147 2.55 -24.13 -24.32
N ALA A 148 2.66 -22.84 -23.98
CA ALA A 148 3.39 -21.90 -24.82
C ALA A 148 4.85 -22.32 -25.03
N TRP A 149 5.53 -22.80 -23.98
CA TRP A 149 6.90 -23.31 -24.09
C TRP A 149 6.99 -24.52 -25.04
N ARG A 150 6.10 -25.51 -24.94
CA ARG A 150 6.07 -26.66 -25.87
C ARG A 150 5.99 -26.23 -27.33
N ILE A 151 5.18 -25.22 -27.64
CA ILE A 151 5.03 -24.68 -29.00
C ILE A 151 6.30 -23.92 -29.42
N VAL A 152 6.87 -23.10 -28.54
CA VAL A 152 8.14 -22.37 -28.79
C VAL A 152 9.30 -23.34 -29.04
N GLU A 153 9.37 -24.42 -28.27
CA GLU A 153 10.36 -25.49 -28.42
C GLU A 153 10.18 -26.21 -29.76
N ALA A 154 8.95 -26.60 -30.10
CA ALA A 154 8.63 -27.25 -31.38
C ALA A 154 8.92 -26.35 -32.59
N ALA A 155 8.68 -25.04 -32.46
CA ALA A 155 9.01 -24.06 -33.50
C ALA A 155 10.52 -23.91 -33.72
N GLY A 156 11.35 -24.17 -32.70
CA GLY A 156 12.80 -24.38 -32.88
C GLY A 156 13.59 -23.20 -33.46
N HIS A 157 13.12 -21.96 -33.33
CA HIS A 157 13.79 -20.78 -33.91
C HIS A 157 14.61 -19.99 -32.85
N PRO A 158 15.83 -19.51 -33.16
CA PRO A 158 16.66 -18.77 -32.21
C PRO A 158 16.11 -17.38 -31.85
N ALA A 159 15.36 -16.74 -32.76
CA ALA A 159 14.70 -15.46 -32.49
C ALA A 159 13.31 -15.61 -31.83
N LEU A 160 12.94 -16.81 -31.38
CA LEU A 160 11.70 -17.09 -30.67
C LEU A 160 12.00 -17.61 -29.27
N GLY A 161 11.41 -16.98 -28.26
CA GLY A 161 11.46 -17.37 -26.86
C GLY A 161 10.09 -17.19 -26.21
N THR A 162 10.02 -17.41 -24.90
CA THR A 162 8.80 -17.19 -24.11
C THR A 162 8.89 -15.89 -23.31
N CYS A 163 7.75 -15.22 -23.16
CA CYS A 163 7.51 -14.22 -22.12
C CYS A 163 6.73 -14.91 -20.99
N LEU A 164 7.23 -14.81 -19.76
CA LEU A 164 6.54 -15.31 -18.58
C LEU A 164 5.84 -14.13 -17.88
N ASP A 165 4.53 -14.24 -17.66
CA ASP A 165 3.76 -13.28 -16.85
C ASP A 165 3.28 -13.97 -15.57
N SER A 166 3.66 -13.39 -14.43
CA SER A 166 3.35 -14.00 -13.12
C SER A 166 1.85 -14.06 -12.82
N PHE A 167 1.06 -13.08 -13.27
CA PHE A 167 -0.39 -13.10 -13.06
C PHE A 167 -1.01 -14.23 -13.87
N HIS A 168 -0.66 -14.37 -15.16
CA HIS A 168 -1.23 -15.41 -16.02
C HIS A 168 -0.94 -16.83 -15.51
N ILE A 169 0.24 -17.03 -14.94
CA ILE A 169 0.66 -18.31 -14.35
C ILE A 169 -0.08 -18.57 -13.03
N LEU A 170 -0.02 -17.62 -12.09
CA LEU A 170 -0.50 -17.82 -10.73
C LEU A 170 -2.03 -17.73 -10.61
N ALA A 171 -2.69 -16.88 -11.39
CA ALA A 171 -4.15 -16.76 -11.39
C ALA A 171 -4.86 -18.03 -11.88
N ARG A 172 -4.17 -18.86 -12.67
CA ARG A 172 -4.66 -20.18 -13.11
C ARG A 172 -4.29 -21.32 -12.16
N GLY A 173 -3.54 -21.03 -11.08
CA GLY A 173 -3.02 -22.06 -10.18
C GLY A 173 -1.98 -22.98 -10.83
N CYS A 174 -1.31 -22.54 -11.89
CA CYS A 174 -0.23 -23.32 -12.50
C CYS A 174 0.98 -23.38 -11.56
N ASP A 175 1.62 -24.54 -11.43
CA ASP A 175 2.84 -24.71 -10.64
C ASP A 175 4.03 -24.04 -11.35
N PRO A 176 4.67 -23.00 -10.77
CA PRO A 176 5.81 -22.33 -11.39
C PRO A 176 7.09 -23.18 -11.42
N LYS A 177 7.17 -24.29 -10.69
CA LYS A 177 8.36 -25.15 -10.66
C LYS A 177 8.78 -25.65 -12.05
N GLY A 178 7.83 -25.88 -12.96
CA GLY A 178 8.11 -26.31 -14.32
C GLY A 178 8.92 -25.32 -15.14
N ILE A 179 9.01 -24.05 -14.73
CA ILE A 179 9.84 -23.02 -15.36
C ILE A 179 11.32 -23.42 -15.36
N GLU A 180 11.80 -24.14 -14.34
CA GLU A 180 13.20 -24.57 -14.24
C GLU A 180 13.63 -25.53 -15.37
N ALA A 181 12.68 -26.11 -16.11
CA ALA A 181 12.97 -26.94 -17.28
C ALA A 181 13.16 -26.12 -18.58
N ILE A 182 12.83 -24.82 -18.57
CA ILE A 182 12.99 -23.93 -19.72
C ILE A 182 14.44 -23.40 -19.68
N PRO A 183 15.23 -23.52 -20.77
CA PRO A 183 16.55 -22.89 -20.82
C PRO A 183 16.43 -21.38 -20.60
N GLY A 184 17.19 -20.83 -19.65
CA GLY A 184 17.11 -19.42 -19.27
C GLY A 184 17.29 -18.44 -20.43
N GLU A 185 18.10 -18.80 -21.43
CA GLU A 185 18.28 -18.01 -22.66
C GLU A 185 17.05 -18.00 -23.58
N LYS A 186 16.09 -18.90 -23.39
CA LYS A 186 14.82 -18.96 -24.11
C LYS A 186 13.69 -18.23 -23.38
N ILE A 187 13.92 -17.76 -22.15
CA ILE A 187 13.05 -16.82 -21.45
C ILE A 187 13.49 -15.42 -21.89
N PHE A 188 12.78 -14.86 -22.87
CA PHE A 188 13.16 -13.57 -23.45
C PHE A 188 12.70 -12.38 -22.61
N PHE A 189 11.66 -12.56 -21.81
CA PHE A 189 11.12 -11.50 -20.97
C PHE A 189 10.34 -12.06 -19.77
N LEU A 190 10.26 -11.27 -18.69
CA LEU A 190 9.53 -11.58 -17.47
C LEU A 190 8.71 -10.36 -17.05
N GLN A 191 7.39 -10.54 -16.99
CA GLN A 191 6.43 -9.56 -16.52
C GLN A 191 5.84 -9.98 -15.17
N LEU A 192 5.80 -9.02 -14.26
CA LEU A 192 5.47 -9.23 -12.86
C LEU A 192 4.24 -8.40 -12.51
N ALA A 193 3.25 -9.09 -11.95
CA ALA A 193 2.01 -8.55 -11.46
C ALA A 193 1.49 -9.45 -10.34
N ASP A 194 1.20 -8.82 -9.21
CA ASP A 194 0.45 -9.44 -8.11
C ASP A 194 -1.04 -9.15 -8.30
N ALA A 195 -1.89 -9.78 -7.51
CA ALA A 195 -3.31 -9.49 -7.45
C ALA A 195 -3.91 -9.99 -6.14
N PRO A 196 -4.96 -9.34 -5.61
CA PRO A 196 -5.73 -9.91 -4.51
C PRO A 196 -6.39 -11.22 -4.96
N LEU A 197 -6.43 -12.23 -4.09
CA LEU A 197 -7.08 -13.51 -4.38
C LEU A 197 -8.60 -13.30 -4.51
N MET A 198 -9.14 -13.49 -5.71
CA MET A 198 -10.55 -13.25 -6.02
C MET A 198 -11.14 -14.42 -6.81
N ALA A 199 -12.37 -14.81 -6.46
CA ALA A 199 -13.15 -15.77 -7.24
C ALA A 199 -13.94 -15.02 -8.32
N MET A 200 -13.32 -14.77 -9.48
CA MET A 200 -13.95 -14.05 -10.59
C MET A 200 -13.39 -14.48 -11.96
N ASP A 201 -13.98 -13.98 -13.05
CA ASP A 201 -13.45 -14.17 -14.40
C ASP A 201 -12.02 -13.62 -14.51
N VAL A 202 -11.10 -14.43 -15.02
CA VAL A 202 -9.66 -14.12 -15.02
C VAL A 202 -9.31 -12.92 -15.91
N LEU A 203 -10.07 -12.67 -16.98
CA LEU A 203 -9.87 -11.50 -17.83
C LEU A 203 -10.28 -10.22 -17.10
N GLN A 204 -11.45 -10.23 -16.43
CA GLN A 204 -11.85 -9.10 -15.59
C GLN A 204 -10.89 -8.90 -14.41
N TRP A 205 -10.43 -10.00 -13.78
CA TRP A 205 -9.44 -9.94 -12.71
C TRP A 205 -8.16 -9.25 -13.17
N SER A 206 -7.61 -9.69 -14.31
CA SER A 206 -6.38 -9.14 -14.88
C SER A 206 -6.49 -7.68 -15.29
N ARG A 207 -7.65 -7.22 -15.76
CA ARG A 207 -7.82 -5.86 -16.31
C ARG A 207 -7.96 -4.79 -15.24
N HIS A 208 -8.47 -5.17 -14.07
CA HIS A 208 -8.93 -4.22 -13.07
C HIS A 208 -8.15 -4.31 -11.75
N TYR A 209 -7.59 -5.48 -11.41
CA TYR A 209 -7.11 -5.76 -10.06
C TYR A 209 -5.66 -6.27 -10.00
N ARG A 210 -4.89 -6.24 -11.11
CA ARG A 210 -3.43 -6.42 -10.99
C ARG A 210 -2.89 -5.32 -10.07
N CYS A 211 -1.85 -5.62 -9.30
CA CYS A 211 -1.17 -4.67 -8.42
C CYS A 211 0.33 -5.02 -8.39
N PHE A 212 1.13 -4.19 -7.72
CA PHE A 212 2.56 -4.45 -7.65
C PHE A 212 2.90 -5.59 -6.68
N PRO A 213 4.00 -6.33 -6.89
CA PRO A 213 4.46 -7.39 -5.99
C PRO A 213 4.45 -7.01 -4.52
N GLY A 214 3.71 -7.77 -3.72
CA GLY A 214 3.59 -7.57 -2.27
C GLY A 214 2.38 -6.76 -1.82
N GLN A 215 1.58 -6.24 -2.75
CA GLN A 215 0.28 -5.60 -2.49
C GLN A 215 -0.89 -6.59 -2.60
N GLY A 216 -0.71 -7.69 -3.33
CA GLY A 216 -1.73 -8.71 -3.53
C GLY A 216 -1.49 -9.95 -2.65
N GLY A 217 -1.96 -11.10 -3.14
CA GLY A 217 -1.86 -12.39 -2.47
C GLY A 217 -1.24 -13.50 -3.33
N LEU A 218 -0.73 -13.19 -4.53
CA LEU A 218 -0.08 -14.19 -5.39
C LEU A 218 1.38 -14.43 -4.94
N ASP A 219 1.87 -15.67 -5.06
CA ASP A 219 3.27 -16.01 -4.75
C ASP A 219 4.23 -15.62 -5.90
N VAL A 220 4.33 -14.31 -6.16
CA VAL A 220 5.24 -13.75 -7.17
C VAL A 220 6.70 -14.04 -6.80
N THR A 221 7.04 -14.09 -5.51
CA THR A 221 8.40 -14.37 -5.05
C THR A 221 8.85 -15.79 -5.40
N GLY A 222 8.00 -16.79 -5.16
CA GLY A 222 8.26 -18.18 -5.53
C GLY A 222 8.49 -18.32 -7.03
N LEU A 223 7.63 -17.70 -7.84
CA LEU A 223 7.78 -17.71 -9.31
C LEU A 223 9.12 -17.09 -9.76
N VAL A 224 9.51 -15.93 -9.22
CA VAL A 224 10.78 -15.29 -9.58
C VAL A 224 11.98 -16.17 -9.23
N ARG A 225 11.95 -16.88 -8.09
CA ARG A 225 13.03 -17.83 -7.73
C ARG A 225 13.18 -18.93 -8.78
N HIS A 226 12.08 -19.50 -9.26
CA HIS A 226 12.12 -20.52 -10.32
C HIS A 226 12.64 -19.96 -11.66
N VAL A 227 12.27 -18.74 -12.02
CA VAL A 227 12.79 -18.06 -13.23
C VAL A 227 14.30 -17.84 -13.14
N ILE A 228 14.81 -17.46 -11.96
CA ILE A 228 16.26 -17.26 -11.75
C ILE A 228 17.00 -18.59 -11.75
N ASN A 229 16.44 -19.62 -11.13
CA ASN A 229 17.00 -20.97 -11.14
C ASN A 229 17.09 -21.54 -12.57
N ALA A 230 16.17 -21.17 -13.46
CA ALA A 230 16.21 -21.50 -14.89
C ALA A 230 17.39 -20.82 -15.63
N GLY A 231 18.04 -19.82 -15.03
CA GLY A 231 19.17 -19.09 -15.60
C GLY A 231 18.80 -17.79 -16.32
N TYR A 232 17.58 -17.26 -16.11
CA TYR A 232 17.17 -15.98 -16.69
C TYR A 232 18.00 -14.81 -16.14
N THR A 233 18.50 -13.96 -17.04
CA THR A 233 19.30 -12.77 -16.70
C THR A 233 18.71 -11.46 -17.23
N GLY A 234 17.50 -11.50 -17.82
CA GLY A 234 16.82 -10.32 -18.34
C GLY A 234 16.24 -9.41 -17.25
N PRO A 235 15.49 -8.36 -17.62
CA PRO A 235 14.89 -7.44 -16.67
C PRO A 235 13.78 -8.09 -15.84
N LEU A 236 13.62 -7.65 -14.59
CA LEU A 236 12.40 -7.83 -13.82
C LEU A 236 11.45 -6.69 -14.20
N SER A 237 10.41 -6.97 -14.98
CA SER A 237 9.52 -5.94 -15.50
C SER A 237 8.15 -5.97 -14.84
N LEU A 238 7.53 -4.81 -14.63
CA LEU A 238 6.17 -4.70 -14.07
C LEU A 238 5.13 -4.40 -15.17
N GLU A 239 4.14 -5.27 -15.31
CA GLU A 239 3.00 -5.05 -16.20
C GLU A 239 1.69 -5.11 -15.41
N VAL A 240 1.10 -3.96 -15.10
CA VAL A 240 -0.06 -3.88 -14.22
C VAL A 240 -1.20 -3.12 -14.90
N PHE A 241 -2.34 -3.79 -15.06
CA PHE A 241 -3.60 -3.16 -15.44
C PHE A 241 -4.44 -2.96 -14.18
N ASN A 242 -4.53 -1.71 -13.74
CA ASN A 242 -5.23 -1.34 -12.51
C ASN A 242 -5.96 -0.01 -12.70
N ASP A 243 -7.26 0.04 -12.39
CA ASP A 243 -8.08 1.23 -12.60
C ASP A 243 -7.66 2.41 -11.70
N VAL A 244 -7.13 2.11 -10.51
CA VAL A 244 -6.58 3.09 -9.57
C VAL A 244 -5.32 3.71 -10.15
N PHE A 245 -4.37 2.89 -10.60
CA PHE A 245 -3.07 3.37 -11.10
C PHE A 245 -3.22 4.21 -12.36
N ARG A 246 -4.26 3.95 -13.17
CA ARG A 246 -4.57 4.73 -14.38
C ARG A 246 -5.18 6.10 -14.08
N GLN A 247 -5.58 6.35 -12.84
CA GLN A 247 -6.15 7.61 -12.36
C GLN A 247 -5.22 8.33 -11.35
N ALA A 248 -4.30 7.60 -10.71
CA ALA A 248 -3.30 8.13 -9.79
C ALA A 248 -2.18 8.87 -10.53
N ASP A 249 -1.43 9.71 -9.82
CA ASP A 249 -0.29 10.41 -10.41
C ASP A 249 0.86 9.44 -10.74
N ALA A 250 1.45 9.60 -11.93
CA ALA A 250 2.48 8.69 -12.44
C ALA A 250 3.75 8.65 -11.56
N GLY A 251 4.15 9.79 -10.97
CA GLY A 251 5.36 9.91 -10.15
C GLY A 251 5.34 9.02 -8.90
N PRO A 252 4.41 9.26 -7.94
CA PRO A 252 4.26 8.39 -6.77
C PRO A 252 4.03 6.92 -7.13
N THR A 253 3.18 6.65 -8.13
CA THR A 253 2.92 5.27 -8.60
C THR A 253 4.20 4.57 -9.09
N ALA A 254 5.10 5.27 -9.78
CA ALA A 254 6.38 4.70 -10.21
C ALA A 254 7.33 4.45 -9.04
N VAL A 255 7.31 5.29 -8.00
CA VAL A 255 8.10 5.06 -6.76
C VAL A 255 7.60 3.82 -6.03
N ASP A 256 6.29 3.67 -5.89
CA ASP A 256 5.66 2.48 -5.31
C ASP A 256 6.00 1.20 -6.12
N ALA A 257 5.91 1.29 -7.45
CA ALA A 257 6.34 0.24 -8.35
C ALA A 257 7.80 -0.17 -8.12
N ARG A 258 8.72 0.81 -8.00
CA ARG A 258 10.14 0.52 -7.75
C ARG A 258 10.37 -0.12 -6.37
N ARG A 259 9.68 0.36 -5.35
CA ARG A 259 9.71 -0.18 -3.98
C ARG A 259 9.25 -1.64 -3.95
N SER A 260 8.21 -1.99 -4.72
CA SER A 260 7.74 -3.37 -4.86
C SER A 260 8.79 -4.32 -5.42
N LEU A 261 9.57 -3.88 -6.44
CA LEU A 261 10.65 -4.67 -7.02
C LEU A 261 11.85 -4.79 -6.06
N MET A 262 12.11 -3.77 -5.23
CA MET A 262 13.13 -3.86 -4.19
C MET A 262 12.75 -4.91 -3.14
N LEU A 263 11.50 -4.91 -2.67
CA LEU A 263 10.97 -5.94 -1.79
C LEU A 263 11.05 -7.33 -2.44
N LEU A 264 10.64 -7.45 -3.70
CA LEU A 264 10.65 -8.72 -4.42
C LEU A 264 12.07 -9.26 -4.55
N GLN A 265 13.05 -8.39 -4.84
CA GLN A 265 14.46 -8.79 -4.92
C GLN A 265 15.03 -9.18 -3.55
N GLU A 266 14.65 -8.49 -2.46
CA GLU A 266 14.99 -8.89 -1.09
C GLU A 266 14.42 -10.28 -0.78
N ALA A 267 13.12 -10.48 -1.02
CA ALA A 267 12.43 -11.73 -0.73
C ALA A 267 12.96 -12.89 -1.60
N ALA A 268 13.31 -12.64 -2.86
CA ALA A 268 13.87 -13.65 -3.75
C ALA A 268 15.37 -13.93 -3.50
N GLY A 269 16.05 -13.19 -2.60
CA GLY A 269 17.48 -13.36 -2.32
C GLY A 269 18.41 -12.80 -3.40
N ILE A 270 17.90 -11.88 -4.23
CA ILE A 270 18.62 -11.21 -5.32
C ILE A 270 19.40 -10.00 -4.81
N ALA A 271 18.85 -9.31 -3.82
CA ALA A 271 19.43 -8.14 -3.18
C ALA A 271 19.26 -8.24 -1.66
N ALA A 272 20.05 -7.47 -0.92
CA ALA A 272 19.98 -7.40 0.54
C ALA A 272 19.99 -5.91 0.96
N PRO A 273 18.83 -5.22 0.95
CA PRO A 273 18.75 -3.88 1.53
C PRO A 273 19.01 -3.92 3.05
N PRO A 274 19.21 -2.76 3.71
CA PRO A 274 19.28 -2.69 5.17
C PRO A 274 18.09 -3.40 5.81
N ALA A 275 18.32 -4.23 6.83
CA ALA A 275 17.28 -5.07 7.43
C ALA A 275 16.12 -4.25 8.04
N PRO A 276 14.88 -4.78 8.04
CA PRO A 276 13.76 -4.10 8.68
C PRO A 276 13.98 -3.98 10.20
N VAL A 277 13.84 -2.75 10.70
CA VAL A 277 13.85 -2.46 12.13
C VAL A 277 12.40 -2.29 12.56
N GLN A 278 11.81 -3.36 13.10
CA GLN A 278 10.42 -3.30 13.58
C GLN A 278 10.30 -2.33 14.77
N PRO A 279 9.33 -1.41 14.76
CA PRO A 279 9.08 -0.55 15.90
C PRO A 279 8.51 -1.35 17.07
N THR A 280 8.80 -0.91 18.29
CA THR A 280 8.43 -1.60 19.56
C THR A 280 7.31 -0.89 20.34
N GLY A 281 6.77 0.20 19.80
CA GLY A 281 5.71 0.99 20.43
C GLY A 281 5.58 2.38 19.82
N PHE A 282 4.65 3.17 20.36
CA PHE A 282 4.50 4.58 20.01
C PHE A 282 5.26 5.48 20.98
N ALA A 283 6.13 6.33 20.46
CA ALA A 283 6.81 7.38 21.22
C ALA A 283 5.88 8.56 21.46
N PHE A 284 5.13 8.98 20.43
CA PHE A 284 4.11 10.03 20.49
C PHE A 284 3.19 9.99 19.25
N ALA A 285 2.07 10.70 19.31
CA ALA A 285 1.31 11.15 18.14
C ALA A 285 1.28 12.68 18.10
N GLU A 286 1.49 13.30 16.94
CA GLU A 286 1.51 14.75 16.78
C GLU A 286 0.28 15.25 16.04
N LEU A 287 -0.43 16.16 16.70
CA LEU A 287 -1.58 16.87 16.17
C LEU A 287 -1.20 18.29 15.78
N THR A 288 -1.63 18.72 14.60
CA THR A 288 -1.52 20.11 14.15
C THR A 288 -2.88 20.79 14.20
N THR A 289 -2.92 22.04 14.64
CA THR A 289 -4.17 22.80 14.74
C THR A 289 -3.96 24.29 14.55
N PRO A 290 -4.96 25.05 14.03
CA PRO A 290 -4.89 26.50 14.02
C PRO A 290 -5.19 27.11 15.40
N ASP A 291 -5.93 26.39 16.24
CA ASP A 291 -6.28 26.78 17.62
C ASP A 291 -6.26 25.56 18.55
N ALA A 292 -5.60 25.70 19.70
CA ALA A 292 -5.42 24.60 20.65
C ALA A 292 -6.59 24.43 21.63
N GLY A 293 -7.54 25.37 21.70
CA GLY A 293 -8.54 25.40 22.77
C GLY A 293 -9.39 24.13 22.87
N ALA A 294 -9.96 23.70 21.73
CA ALA A 294 -10.82 22.52 21.68
C ALA A 294 -10.06 21.22 21.99
N VAL A 295 -8.88 21.04 21.39
CA VAL A 295 -8.06 19.84 21.60
C VAL A 295 -7.47 19.80 23.02
N SER A 296 -7.07 20.93 23.59
CA SER A 296 -6.57 21.01 24.97
C SER A 296 -7.64 20.61 25.99
N SER A 297 -8.87 21.08 25.78
CA SER A 297 -10.01 20.70 26.63
C SER A 297 -10.31 19.21 26.54
N LEU A 298 -10.27 18.65 25.32
CA LEU A 298 -10.49 17.23 25.07
C LEU A 298 -9.40 16.36 25.72
N LEU A 299 -8.12 16.69 25.51
CA LEU A 299 -6.99 15.98 26.11
C LEU A 299 -7.03 16.04 27.64
N GLY A 300 -7.37 17.21 28.20
CA GLY A 300 -7.58 17.40 29.63
C GLY A 300 -8.70 16.52 30.19
N ALA A 301 -9.84 16.45 29.49
CA ALA A 301 -10.97 15.60 29.88
C ALA A 301 -10.62 14.10 29.80
N LEU A 302 -9.81 13.68 28.82
CA LEU A 302 -9.23 12.32 28.74
C LEU A 302 -8.17 12.05 29.83
N GLY A 303 -7.88 13.04 30.66
CA GLY A 303 -6.99 12.94 31.81
C GLY A 303 -5.52 13.19 31.49
N LEU A 304 -5.15 13.54 30.25
CA LEU A 304 -3.79 13.96 29.93
C LEU A 304 -3.50 15.33 30.54
N ALA A 305 -2.25 15.54 30.96
CA ALA A 305 -1.78 16.82 31.47
C ALA A 305 -0.78 17.43 30.48
N ARG A 306 -0.82 18.76 30.32
CA ARG A 306 0.23 19.48 29.61
C ARG A 306 1.49 19.52 30.49
N THR A 307 2.47 18.69 30.18
CA THR A 307 3.64 18.46 31.04
C THR A 307 4.85 19.29 30.64
N ALA A 308 4.97 19.63 29.36
CA ALA A 308 6.13 20.34 28.83
C ALA A 308 5.77 21.15 27.58
N ARG A 309 6.68 22.06 27.19
CA ARG A 309 6.62 22.81 25.93
C ARG A 309 7.98 22.75 25.26
N HIS A 310 8.01 22.57 23.94
CA HIS A 310 9.27 22.57 23.18
C HIS A 310 10.00 23.90 23.38
N ARG A 311 11.33 23.83 23.56
CA ARG A 311 12.18 24.99 23.88
C ARG A 311 12.09 26.17 22.89
N SER A 312 11.90 25.86 21.61
CA SER A 312 12.00 26.81 20.48
C SER A 312 10.83 26.78 19.49
N LYS A 313 9.99 25.74 19.53
CA LYS A 313 8.93 25.49 18.53
C LYS A 313 7.56 25.61 19.21
N PRO A 314 6.48 25.95 18.48
CA PRO A 314 5.15 26.10 19.03
C PRO A 314 4.47 24.73 19.29
N VAL A 315 5.17 23.84 20.00
CA VAL A 315 4.75 22.46 20.27
C VAL A 315 4.62 22.25 21.77
N GLU A 316 3.47 21.74 22.21
CA GLU A 316 3.20 21.37 23.60
C GLU A 316 3.13 19.85 23.74
N LEU A 317 3.67 19.31 24.85
CA LEU A 317 3.60 17.89 25.18
C LEU A 317 2.51 17.63 26.22
N TRP A 318 1.52 16.85 25.81
CA TRP A 318 0.46 16.32 26.66
C TRP A 318 0.76 14.86 27.00
N GLN A 319 0.74 14.51 28.29
CA GLN A 319 1.15 13.19 28.73
C GLN A 319 0.34 12.68 29.93
N ARG A 320 0.07 11.37 29.93
CA ARG A 320 -0.27 10.56 31.11
C ARG A 320 0.28 9.16 30.90
N GLY A 321 1.03 8.64 31.88
CA GLY A 321 1.78 7.39 31.70
C GLY A 321 2.74 7.50 30.50
N ASP A 322 2.66 6.52 29.61
CA ASP A 322 3.39 6.46 28.34
C ASP A 322 2.58 7.00 27.15
N ALA A 323 1.33 7.42 27.34
CA ALA A 323 0.58 8.11 26.30
C ALA A 323 1.07 9.55 26.15
N ARG A 324 1.65 9.87 24.99
CA ARG A 324 2.22 11.18 24.67
C ARG A 324 1.60 11.74 23.39
N ILE A 325 0.99 12.91 23.51
CA ILE A 325 0.40 13.66 22.39
C ILE A 325 1.11 15.00 22.27
N LEU A 326 1.70 15.25 21.10
CA LEU A 326 2.26 16.55 20.76
C LEU A 326 1.17 17.39 20.10
N VAL A 327 1.05 18.67 20.50
CA VAL A 327 0.12 19.62 19.89
C VAL A 327 0.91 20.79 19.33
N THR A 328 0.92 20.90 18.01
CA THR A 328 1.58 21.96 17.25
C THR A 328 0.53 22.98 16.80
N THR A 329 0.66 24.21 17.29
CA THR A 329 -0.32 25.28 17.03
C THR A 329 0.27 26.32 16.07
N ASP A 330 -0.27 26.38 14.85
CA ASP A 330 0.08 27.39 13.85
C ASP A 330 -1.17 27.83 13.05
N PRO A 331 -1.73 29.02 13.33
CA PRO A 331 -2.93 29.53 12.65
C PRO A 331 -2.75 29.77 11.15
N VAL A 332 -1.51 29.95 10.67
CA VAL A 332 -1.22 30.26 9.27
C VAL A 332 -1.07 28.98 8.45
N ARG A 333 -0.33 28.00 8.98
CA ARG A 333 -0.01 26.74 8.28
C ARG A 333 -1.10 25.69 8.38
N HIS A 334 -1.89 25.68 9.45
CA HIS A 334 -2.87 24.60 9.74
C HIS A 334 -4.32 25.11 9.68
N ARG A 335 -4.67 25.89 8.67
CA ARG A 335 -6.01 26.50 8.55
C ARG A 335 -7.15 25.50 8.39
N ASP A 336 -6.85 24.28 7.95
CA ASP A 336 -7.84 23.24 7.66
C ASP A 336 -8.37 22.50 8.90
N GLY A 337 -7.96 22.93 10.10
CA GLY A 337 -8.44 22.42 11.39
C GLY A 337 -7.49 21.42 12.04
N LEU A 338 -7.98 20.72 13.07
CA LEU A 338 -7.22 19.70 13.80
C LEU A 338 -6.99 18.48 12.90
N ALA A 339 -5.73 18.08 12.73
CA ALA A 339 -5.31 16.90 11.99
C ALA A 339 -4.14 16.19 12.69
N LEU A 340 -4.02 14.89 12.47
CA LEU A 340 -2.83 14.12 12.85
C LEU A 340 -1.79 14.29 11.74
N ALA A 341 -0.62 14.80 12.10
CA ALA A 341 0.43 15.16 11.15
C ALA A 341 1.63 14.23 11.22
N ALA A 342 1.94 13.68 12.39
CA ALA A 342 3.10 12.83 12.57
C ALA A 342 2.95 11.77 13.65
N LEU A 343 3.75 10.72 13.52
CA LEU A 343 3.85 9.60 14.45
C LEU A 343 5.30 9.40 14.88
N GLY A 344 5.53 9.32 16.19
CA GLY A 344 6.78 8.83 16.75
C GLY A 344 6.69 7.33 17.02
N LEU A 345 7.60 6.56 16.44
CA LEU A 345 7.72 5.13 16.66
C LEU A 345 8.98 4.82 17.46
N GLU A 346 8.82 4.06 18.55
CA GLU A 346 9.97 3.56 19.31
C GLU A 346 10.73 2.56 18.45
N SER A 347 12.01 2.82 18.22
CA SER A 347 12.89 2.01 17.41
C SER A 347 14.11 1.57 18.23
N PRO A 348 14.50 0.28 18.17
CA PRO A 348 15.76 -0.18 18.74
C PRO A 348 16.99 0.32 17.98
N ASP A 349 16.83 0.73 16.72
CA ASP A 349 17.89 1.30 15.89
C ASP A 349 17.28 2.39 14.99
N PRO A 350 17.12 3.63 15.48
CA PRO A 350 16.55 4.72 14.70
C PRO A 350 17.30 5.02 13.40
N VAL A 351 18.64 4.92 13.44
CA VAL A 351 19.51 5.19 12.28
C VAL A 351 19.34 4.11 11.23
N GLY A 352 19.33 2.84 11.64
CA GLY A 352 19.05 1.71 10.73
C GLY A 352 17.64 1.77 10.12
N ALA A 353 16.64 2.18 10.91
CA ALA A 353 15.27 2.37 10.43
C ALA A 353 15.18 3.48 9.35
N ALA A 354 15.84 4.63 9.59
CA ALA A 354 15.92 5.71 8.62
C ALA A 354 16.68 5.31 7.35
N ALA A 355 17.81 4.61 7.50
CA ALA A 355 18.60 4.12 6.37
C ALA A 355 17.82 3.12 5.51
N ARG A 356 17.02 2.23 6.12
CA ARG A 356 16.13 1.34 5.38
C ARG A 356 15.07 2.13 4.63
N ALA A 357 14.40 3.07 5.31
CA ALA A 357 13.35 3.88 4.70
C ALA A 357 13.86 4.63 3.45
N GLU A 358 15.03 5.27 3.55
CA GLU A 358 15.68 5.94 2.43
C GLU A 358 16.03 4.97 1.29
N SER A 359 16.59 3.78 1.62
CA SER A 359 16.92 2.75 0.62
C SER A 359 15.69 2.23 -0.15
N LEU A 360 14.49 2.39 0.42
CA LEU A 360 13.20 2.01 -0.15
C LEU A 360 12.41 3.21 -0.67
N LEU A 361 13.11 4.31 -0.97
CA LEU A 361 12.59 5.51 -1.61
C LEU A 361 11.50 6.21 -0.79
N ALA A 362 11.52 6.08 0.53
CA ALA A 362 10.73 6.95 1.40
C ALA A 362 11.36 8.36 1.40
N PRO A 363 10.58 9.43 1.15
CA PRO A 363 11.14 10.78 1.16
C PRO A 363 11.68 11.15 2.53
N VAL A 364 12.98 11.39 2.63
CA VAL A 364 13.62 11.91 3.85
C VAL A 364 13.20 13.36 4.05
N LEU A 365 12.64 13.67 5.21
CA LEU A 365 12.10 15.01 5.48
C LEU A 365 13.20 15.91 6.05
N PRO A 366 13.60 16.99 5.34
CA PRO A 366 14.61 17.91 5.84
C PRO A 366 14.04 18.68 7.03
N ARG A 367 14.69 18.60 8.19
CA ARG A 367 14.25 19.33 9.39
C ARG A 367 15.18 20.50 9.71
N TYR A 368 14.57 21.65 9.99
CA TYR A 368 15.27 22.75 10.64
C TYR A 368 15.47 22.38 12.12
N ARG A 369 16.69 21.98 12.44
CA ARG A 369 17.12 21.59 13.79
C ARG A 369 17.97 22.70 14.39
N ALA A 370 17.58 23.26 15.53
CA ALA A 370 18.51 24.09 16.28
C ALA A 370 19.69 23.23 16.78
N PRO A 371 20.91 23.77 16.96
CA PRO A 371 22.08 22.98 17.37
C PRO A 371 21.87 22.10 18.61
N GLN A 372 20.98 22.55 19.49
CA GLN A 372 20.62 21.93 20.75
C GLN A 372 19.43 20.96 20.68
N ASP A 373 18.68 20.92 19.57
CA ASP A 373 17.53 20.01 19.42
C ASP A 373 18.05 18.58 19.17
N ALA A 374 17.34 17.57 19.67
CA ALA A 374 17.70 16.18 19.46
C ALA A 374 17.66 15.81 17.96
N PRO A 375 18.62 15.01 17.45
CA PRO A 375 18.51 14.41 16.12
C PRO A 375 17.32 13.45 16.10
N LEU A 376 16.34 13.76 15.24
CA LEU A 376 15.15 12.98 15.00
C LEU A 376 15.00 12.82 13.49
N ASP A 377 15.36 11.64 13.01
CA ASP A 377 15.19 11.28 11.61
C ASP A 377 13.73 11.00 11.31
N ALA A 378 13.29 11.46 10.13
CA ALA A 378 11.90 11.31 9.72
C ALA A 378 11.77 11.10 8.22
N VAL A 379 10.74 10.34 7.86
CA VAL A 379 10.34 10.11 6.48
C VAL A 379 8.86 10.39 6.30
N ALA A 380 8.44 10.70 5.08
CA ALA A 380 7.01 10.79 4.75
C ALA A 380 6.43 9.42 4.42
N ALA A 381 5.30 9.09 5.04
CA ALA A 381 4.40 8.04 4.56
C ALA A 381 3.64 8.52 3.30
N PRO A 382 3.04 7.61 2.51
CA PRO A 382 2.34 7.96 1.27
C PRO A 382 1.24 9.01 1.43
N ASP A 383 0.48 8.93 2.54
CA ASP A 383 -0.58 9.86 2.92
C ASP A 383 -0.06 11.21 3.46
N GLY A 384 1.27 11.40 3.50
CA GLY A 384 1.94 12.60 3.97
C GLY A 384 2.18 12.64 5.48
N VAL A 385 1.76 11.64 6.25
CA VAL A 385 2.06 11.56 7.68
C VAL A 385 3.57 11.43 7.88
N GLU A 386 4.15 12.28 8.72
CA GLU A 386 5.58 12.19 9.05
C GLU A 386 5.83 11.05 10.04
N ILE A 387 6.77 10.16 9.74
CA ILE A 387 7.15 9.03 10.62
C ILE A 387 8.51 9.33 11.24
N PHE A 388 8.55 9.46 12.56
CA PHE A 388 9.75 9.67 13.36
C PHE A 388 10.25 8.36 13.95
N PHE A 389 11.55 8.13 13.83
CA PHE A 389 12.23 7.03 14.50
C PHE A 389 12.82 7.51 15.82
N CYS A 390 12.24 7.08 16.93
CA CYS A 390 12.55 7.56 18.27
C CYS A 390 13.25 6.48 19.11
N ALA A 391 14.04 6.91 20.09
CA ALA A 391 14.60 6.03 21.12
C ALA A 391 14.41 6.67 22.50
N THR A 392 13.15 6.73 22.95
CA THR A 392 12.81 7.46 24.17
C THR A 392 13.48 6.83 25.38
N ASP A 393 14.18 7.64 26.17
CA ASP A 393 14.85 7.24 27.42
C ASP A 393 15.83 6.05 27.27
N ARG A 394 16.34 5.78 26.06
CA ARG A 394 17.33 4.72 25.81
C ARG A 394 18.76 5.23 25.98
N ALA A 395 19.50 4.62 26.90
CA ALA A 395 20.88 5.01 27.19
C ALA A 395 21.78 4.91 25.95
N GLY A 396 22.56 5.96 25.69
CA GLY A 396 23.48 6.03 24.55
C GLY A 396 22.84 6.42 23.21
N LEU A 397 21.52 6.62 23.17
CA LEU A 397 20.81 7.13 22.00
C LEU A 397 20.23 8.53 22.28
N PRO A 398 20.04 9.36 21.24
CA PRO A 398 19.41 10.67 21.39
C PRO A 398 17.98 10.59 21.92
N ASN A 399 17.68 11.41 22.92
CA ASN A 399 16.35 11.47 23.54
C ASN A 399 15.63 12.77 23.17
N TRP A 400 14.59 12.67 22.36
CA TRP A 400 13.80 13.82 21.93
C TRP A 400 13.09 14.56 23.07
N ARG A 401 12.86 13.89 24.21
CA ARG A 401 12.23 14.53 25.39
C ARG A 401 13.09 15.64 25.97
N GLU A 402 14.40 15.65 25.72
CA GLU A 402 15.29 16.73 26.15
C GLU A 402 14.86 18.08 25.56
N ASP A 403 14.20 18.10 24.40
CA ASP A 403 13.71 19.31 23.75
C ASP A 403 12.51 19.95 24.45
N PHE A 404 11.90 19.23 25.39
CA PHE A 404 10.68 19.57 26.10
C PHE A 404 10.96 19.79 27.60
N PRO A 405 11.51 20.95 28.01
CA PRO A 405 11.65 21.26 29.42
C PRO A 405 10.29 21.24 30.14
N PRO A 406 10.22 20.68 31.36
CA PRO A 406 8.96 20.54 32.09
C PRO A 406 8.38 21.91 32.46
N LEU A 407 7.06 22.03 32.37
CA LEU A 407 6.36 23.23 32.82
C LEU A 407 6.40 23.30 34.35
N SER A 408 6.77 24.47 34.87
CA SER A 408 6.78 24.73 36.31
C SER A 408 5.35 24.96 36.79
N GLY A 409 4.79 24.00 37.52
CA GLY A 409 3.44 24.11 38.08
C GLY A 409 2.36 23.63 37.13
N ASP A 410 2.09 22.34 37.19
CA ASP A 410 0.76 21.72 37.19
C ASP A 410 1.04 20.29 37.63
N GLY A 411 1.22 20.14 38.94
CA GLY A 411 1.45 18.83 39.54
C GLY A 411 0.32 17.92 39.08
N ALA A 412 0.68 16.74 38.58
CA ALA A 412 -0.22 15.61 38.55
C ALA A 412 -0.74 15.44 39.99
N GLY A 413 -1.88 16.06 40.29
CA GLY A 413 -2.56 15.84 41.54
C GLY A 413 -2.79 14.35 41.71
N ASP A 414 -2.98 13.93 42.96
CA ASP A 414 -3.31 12.56 43.36
C ASP A 414 -4.64 12.13 42.70
N ARG A 415 -4.58 11.81 41.40
CA ARG A 415 -5.71 11.37 40.57
C ARG A 415 -5.78 9.86 40.71
N ASP A 416 -7.00 9.33 40.88
CA ASP A 416 -7.23 7.88 40.99
C ASP A 416 -6.50 7.16 39.82
N PRO A 417 -5.61 6.20 40.12
CA PRO A 417 -4.92 5.45 39.08
C PRO A 417 -5.87 4.56 38.26
N ARG A 418 -7.06 4.22 38.78
CA ARG A 418 -8.04 3.40 38.05
C ARG A 418 -8.64 4.15 36.88
N GLY A 419 -8.72 3.49 35.73
CA GLY A 419 -9.24 4.12 34.51
C GLY A 419 -8.29 5.16 33.93
N ALA A 420 -7.02 5.13 34.34
CA ALA A 420 -5.99 6.00 33.79
C ALA A 420 -5.62 5.56 32.38
N VAL A 421 -5.44 6.54 31.49
CA VAL A 421 -4.76 6.29 30.21
C VAL A 421 -3.33 5.85 30.49
N LEU A 422 -2.95 4.72 29.88
CA LEU A 422 -1.66 4.06 30.07
C LEU A 422 -0.69 4.38 28.93
N CYS A 423 -1.12 4.14 27.69
CA CYS A 423 -0.33 4.31 26.46
C CYS A 423 -1.23 4.50 25.24
N ILE A 424 -0.64 4.74 24.06
CA ILE A 424 -1.35 4.66 22.78
C ILE A 424 -1.49 3.17 22.41
N ASP A 425 -2.73 2.69 22.25
CA ASP A 425 -3.03 1.29 21.87
C ASP A 425 -2.87 1.08 20.35
N HIS A 426 -3.50 1.94 19.57
CA HIS A 426 -3.46 1.90 18.11
C HIS A 426 -3.83 3.26 17.51
N LEU A 427 -3.58 3.39 16.21
CA LEU A 427 -3.98 4.54 15.41
C LEU A 427 -4.86 4.07 14.25
N ALA A 428 -5.78 4.92 13.81
CA ALA A 428 -6.47 4.73 12.53
C ALA A 428 -6.23 5.91 11.60
N LEU A 429 -5.58 5.63 10.48
CA LEU A 429 -5.25 6.59 9.44
C LEU A 429 -6.21 6.41 8.27
N THR A 430 -6.76 7.52 7.79
CA THR A 430 -7.54 7.51 6.55
C THR A 430 -6.59 7.75 5.38
N GLN A 431 -6.56 6.81 4.45
CA GLN A 431 -5.71 6.85 3.27
C GLN A 431 -6.46 7.47 2.09
N PRO A 432 -5.79 8.31 1.27
CA PRO A 432 -6.27 8.66 -0.05
C PRO A 432 -6.55 7.38 -0.84
N TRP A 433 -7.63 7.40 -1.62
CA TRP A 433 -8.15 6.16 -2.22
C TRP A 433 -7.15 5.46 -3.14
N HIS A 434 -6.28 6.24 -3.78
CA HIS A 434 -5.27 5.78 -4.73
C HIS A 434 -3.94 5.39 -4.08
N GLN A 435 -3.78 5.63 -2.78
CA GLN A 435 -2.57 5.30 -2.01
C GLN A 435 -2.81 4.16 -1.00
N PHE A 436 -4.02 3.60 -0.93
CA PHE A 436 -4.37 2.60 0.08
C PHE A 436 -3.45 1.35 0.04
N ASP A 437 -3.21 0.80 -1.15
CA ASP A 437 -2.32 -0.37 -1.31
C ASP A 437 -0.83 0.03 -1.21
N GLU A 438 -0.45 1.23 -1.67
CA GLU A 438 0.89 1.79 -1.47
C GLU A 438 1.19 1.93 0.03
N ALA A 439 0.26 2.44 0.83
CA ALA A 439 0.42 2.61 2.27
C ALA A 439 0.64 1.28 2.97
N ALA A 440 -0.11 0.24 2.61
CA ALA A 440 0.11 -1.10 3.14
C ALA A 440 1.51 -1.64 2.78
N LEU A 441 1.95 -1.43 1.52
CA LEU A 441 3.29 -1.81 1.08
C LEU A 441 4.37 -1.02 1.82
N PHE A 442 4.20 0.28 2.01
CA PHE A 442 5.12 1.14 2.75
C PHE A 442 5.30 0.64 4.18
N HIS A 443 4.22 0.43 4.93
CA HIS A 443 4.30 -0.05 6.32
C HIS A 443 4.95 -1.44 6.40
N ARG A 444 4.73 -2.30 5.40
CA ARG A 444 5.38 -3.61 5.31
C ARG A 444 6.87 -3.51 5.02
N THR A 445 7.23 -2.75 4.00
CA THR A 445 8.60 -2.72 3.47
C THR A 445 9.50 -1.85 4.31
N VAL A 446 9.05 -0.65 4.68
CA VAL A 446 9.84 0.34 5.42
C VAL A 446 9.89 0.02 6.91
N LEU A 447 8.73 -0.24 7.53
CA LEU A 447 8.61 -0.42 8.98
C LEU A 447 8.66 -1.90 9.42
N GLY A 448 8.62 -2.85 8.49
CA GLY A 448 8.58 -4.27 8.81
C GLY A 448 7.27 -4.74 9.46
N LEU A 449 6.19 -3.95 9.36
CA LEU A 449 4.88 -4.31 9.91
C LEU A 449 4.18 -5.33 9.00
N ARG A 450 3.37 -6.21 9.57
CA ARG A 450 2.61 -7.21 8.82
C ARG A 450 1.20 -6.70 8.54
N PRO A 451 0.82 -6.56 7.26
CA PRO A 451 -0.57 -6.34 6.90
C PRO A 451 -1.44 -7.52 7.29
N GLN A 452 -2.60 -7.23 7.86
CA GLN A 452 -3.67 -8.19 8.15
C GLN A 452 -4.63 -8.26 6.95
N GLU A 453 -5.57 -9.20 7.00
CA GLU A 453 -6.65 -9.26 6.01
C GLU A 453 -7.47 -7.97 5.98
N SER A 454 -7.91 -7.59 4.77
CA SER A 454 -8.80 -6.46 4.60
C SER A 454 -10.21 -6.80 5.07
N VAL A 455 -10.83 -5.87 5.79
CA VAL A 455 -12.22 -5.97 6.23
C VAL A 455 -13.06 -4.87 5.59
N ASP A 456 -14.25 -5.23 5.13
CA ASP A 456 -15.24 -4.27 4.66
C ASP A 456 -16.14 -3.83 5.84
N VAL A 457 -16.26 -2.53 6.03
CA VAL A 457 -17.01 -1.90 7.10
C VAL A 457 -18.19 -1.13 6.50
N ALA A 458 -19.40 -1.46 6.93
CA ALA A 458 -20.60 -0.75 6.50
C ALA A 458 -20.67 0.66 7.12
N ASP A 459 -20.60 1.68 6.27
CA ASP A 459 -20.96 3.06 6.58
C ASP A 459 -22.38 3.34 6.03
N PRO A 460 -23.18 4.22 6.65
CA PRO A 460 -24.50 4.61 6.13
C PRO A 460 -24.51 5.07 4.67
N TYR A 461 -23.37 5.52 4.13
CA TYR A 461 -23.22 6.01 2.76
C TYR A 461 -22.35 5.12 1.87
N GLY A 462 -22.01 3.90 2.30
CA GLY A 462 -21.35 2.89 1.46
C GLY A 462 -20.39 1.98 2.24
N LEU A 463 -19.63 1.15 1.54
CA LEU A 463 -18.64 0.28 2.17
C LEU A 463 -17.29 1.00 2.26
N LEU A 464 -16.75 1.06 3.47
CA LEU A 464 -15.36 1.41 3.75
C LEU A 464 -14.53 0.14 3.70
N ARG A 465 -13.30 0.22 3.20
CA ARG A 465 -12.32 -0.86 3.36
C ARG A 465 -11.33 -0.46 4.45
N SER A 466 -10.94 -1.41 5.28
CA SER A 466 -9.92 -1.23 6.30
C SER A 466 -8.90 -2.36 6.22
N ARG A 467 -7.61 -2.04 6.44
CA ARG A 467 -6.51 -3.00 6.55
C ARG A 467 -5.61 -2.58 7.69
N ALA A 468 -5.49 -3.43 8.71
CA ALA A 468 -4.56 -3.18 9.80
C ALA A 468 -3.14 -3.62 9.44
N VAL A 469 -2.13 -2.91 9.94
CA VAL A 469 -0.73 -3.31 9.93
C VAL A 469 -0.23 -3.38 11.38
N THR A 470 0.50 -4.44 11.72
CA THR A 470 0.96 -4.68 13.10
C THR A 470 2.34 -5.34 13.13
N ASN A 471 3.11 -5.07 14.17
CA ASN A 471 4.33 -5.84 14.46
C ASN A 471 3.99 -7.18 15.12
N ASP A 472 5.01 -8.01 15.33
CA ASP A 472 4.86 -9.43 15.71
C ASP A 472 4.25 -9.64 17.11
N ASP A 473 4.54 -8.75 18.05
CA ASP A 473 4.03 -8.78 19.42
C ASP A 473 2.71 -8.00 19.61
N GLY A 474 2.30 -7.24 18.58
CA GLY A 474 1.08 -6.44 18.60
C GLY A 474 1.17 -5.16 19.44
N THR A 475 2.38 -4.67 19.73
CA THR A 475 2.62 -3.39 20.44
C THR A 475 2.51 -2.16 19.54
N VAL A 476 2.64 -2.33 18.21
CA VAL A 476 2.41 -1.27 17.22
C VAL A 476 1.30 -1.70 16.29
N ARG A 477 0.22 -0.92 16.25
CA ARG A 477 -1.01 -1.22 15.51
C ARG A 477 -1.51 0.02 14.78
N ILE A 478 -1.63 -0.07 13.45
CA ILE A 478 -2.14 1.01 12.62
C ILE A 478 -3.24 0.47 11.70
N ALA A 479 -4.46 0.96 11.84
CA ALA A 479 -5.57 0.66 10.94
C ALA A 479 -5.57 1.66 9.77
N LEU A 480 -5.40 1.17 8.55
CA LEU A 480 -5.49 1.97 7.32
C LEU A 480 -6.91 1.85 6.78
N GLY A 481 -7.62 2.97 6.65
CA GLY A 481 -9.01 3.00 6.17
C GLY A 481 -9.18 3.82 4.90
N ILE A 482 -10.09 3.40 4.02
CA ILE A 482 -10.48 4.12 2.80
C ILE A 482 -12.01 4.06 2.67
N GLY A 483 -12.63 5.16 2.24
CA GLY A 483 -14.07 5.21 2.03
C GLY A 483 -14.53 5.31 0.58
N PRO A 484 -15.86 5.21 0.35
CA PRO A 484 -16.41 5.28 -0.99
C PRO A 484 -16.23 6.69 -1.57
N GLY A 485 -15.56 6.77 -2.72
CA GLY A 485 -15.53 7.94 -3.59
C GLY A 485 -14.22 8.75 -3.56
N PRO A 486 -13.73 9.24 -4.73
CA PRO A 486 -12.57 10.13 -4.83
C PRO A 486 -12.77 11.55 -4.25
N SER A 487 -14.00 11.96 -3.98
CA SER A 487 -14.37 13.37 -3.80
C SER A 487 -14.53 13.83 -2.34
N ASP A 488 -14.20 13.01 -1.36
CA ASP A 488 -14.50 13.29 0.06
C ASP A 488 -13.26 13.25 0.99
N ASP A 489 -12.09 13.65 0.46
CA ASP A 489 -10.88 13.91 1.26
C ASP A 489 -11.12 14.93 2.40
N ALA A 490 -12.15 15.76 2.24
CA ALA A 490 -12.56 16.77 3.20
C ALA A 490 -13.28 16.21 4.46
N GLY A 491 -13.54 14.90 4.56
CA GLY A 491 -14.61 14.40 5.43
C GLY A 491 -14.35 13.17 6.30
N ARG A 492 -13.15 12.60 6.40
CA ARG A 492 -12.96 11.35 7.17
C ARG A 492 -11.98 11.54 8.31
N ALA A 493 -12.45 11.21 9.51
CA ALA A 493 -11.74 11.45 10.73
C ALA A 493 -10.78 10.30 11.02
N GLN A 494 -9.60 10.65 11.50
CA GLN A 494 -8.60 9.74 12.02
C GLN A 494 -8.77 9.61 13.54
N HIS A 495 -8.24 8.54 14.12
CA HIS A 495 -8.32 8.39 15.57
C HIS A 495 -7.07 7.85 16.23
N ILE A 496 -6.92 8.26 17.49
CA ILE A 496 -5.88 7.80 18.41
C ILE A 496 -6.58 7.03 19.52
N ALA A 497 -6.25 5.74 19.65
CA ALA A 497 -6.76 4.91 20.71
C ALA A 497 -5.82 4.89 21.91
N LEU A 498 -6.37 5.04 23.10
CA LEU A 498 -5.67 5.13 24.37
C LEU A 498 -6.05 3.95 25.26
N ALA A 499 -5.06 3.17 25.68
CA ALA A 499 -5.29 1.99 26.53
C ALA A 499 -5.61 2.40 27.97
N THR A 500 -6.52 1.67 28.62
CA THR A 500 -6.85 1.77 30.04
C THR A 500 -7.10 0.39 30.64
N ASP A 501 -6.94 0.26 31.94
CA ASP A 501 -7.25 -0.96 32.71
C ASP A 501 -8.71 -1.07 33.17
N ASP A 502 -9.43 0.05 33.17
CA ASP A 502 -10.85 0.15 33.54
C ASP A 502 -11.55 1.21 32.67
N VAL A 503 -12.20 0.76 31.60
CA VAL A 503 -12.89 1.66 30.66
C VAL A 503 -14.14 2.31 31.28
N VAL A 504 -14.77 1.68 32.28
CA VAL A 504 -15.94 2.23 32.97
C VAL A 504 -15.51 3.40 33.84
N ALA A 505 -14.45 3.24 34.62
CA ALA A 505 -13.86 4.32 35.40
C ALA A 505 -13.36 5.46 34.49
N ALA A 506 -12.71 5.12 33.37
CA ALA A 506 -12.24 6.11 32.40
C ALA A 506 -13.39 6.92 31.78
N ALA A 507 -14.48 6.27 31.39
CA ALA A 507 -15.65 6.94 30.80
C ALA A 507 -16.34 7.88 31.80
N ARG A 508 -16.49 7.45 33.07
CA ARG A 508 -17.03 8.29 34.15
C ARG A 508 -16.16 9.52 34.38
N ALA A 509 -14.85 9.32 34.54
CA ALA A 509 -13.90 10.42 34.73
C ALA A 509 -13.91 11.41 33.55
N PHE A 510 -14.04 10.89 32.33
CA PHE A 510 -14.17 11.72 31.12
C PHE A 510 -15.45 12.58 31.15
N GLN A 511 -16.59 12.00 31.49
CA GLN A 511 -17.86 12.75 31.63
C GLN A 511 -17.82 13.76 32.78
N ASP A 512 -17.27 13.40 33.94
CA ASP A 512 -17.12 14.28 35.10
C ASP A 512 -16.22 15.49 34.80
N ALA A 513 -15.22 15.30 33.93
CA ALA A 513 -14.37 16.38 33.42
C ALA A 513 -15.02 17.22 32.30
N GLY A 514 -16.29 16.97 31.99
CA GLY A 514 -17.07 17.68 30.96
C GLY A 514 -16.94 17.13 29.55
N GLY A 515 -16.25 15.99 29.39
CA GLY A 515 -16.15 15.26 28.13
C GLY A 515 -17.49 14.66 27.70
N ARG A 516 -17.66 14.45 26.39
CA ARG A 516 -18.87 13.88 25.79
C ARG A 516 -18.51 12.63 24.99
N PRO A 517 -18.85 11.42 25.48
CA PRO A 517 -18.76 10.22 24.67
C PRO A 517 -19.66 10.33 23.45
N LEU A 518 -19.29 9.63 22.38
CA LEU A 518 -20.10 9.52 21.19
C LEU A 518 -21.46 8.89 21.54
N PRO A 519 -22.59 9.47 21.11
CA PRO A 519 -23.92 8.99 21.50
C PRO A 519 -24.28 7.71 20.74
N VAL A 520 -24.03 6.56 21.39
CA VAL A 520 -24.37 5.25 20.85
C VAL A 520 -25.90 5.03 20.93
N PRO A 521 -26.57 4.61 19.83
CA PRO A 521 -28.02 4.39 19.83
C PRO A 521 -28.47 3.31 20.85
N PRO A 522 -29.61 3.51 21.55
CA PRO A 522 -30.14 2.52 22.50
C PRO A 522 -30.31 1.11 21.93
N ASN A 523 -30.71 1.01 20.65
CA ASN A 523 -30.91 -0.26 19.94
C ASN A 523 -29.65 -1.14 19.91
N TYR A 524 -28.45 -0.53 19.93
CA TYR A 524 -27.19 -1.28 19.98
C TYR A 524 -27.08 -2.11 21.26
N TYR A 525 -27.52 -1.54 22.40
CA TYR A 525 -27.47 -2.23 23.69
C TYR A 525 -28.53 -3.30 23.83
N ASP A 526 -29.70 -3.11 23.22
CA ASP A 526 -30.72 -4.16 23.15
C ASP A 526 -30.22 -5.36 22.33
N ASP A 527 -29.50 -5.11 21.23
CA ASP A 527 -28.84 -6.16 20.44
C ASP A 527 -27.67 -6.82 21.19
N LEU A 528 -26.83 -6.04 21.88
CA LEU A 528 -25.76 -6.58 22.72
C LEU A 528 -26.30 -7.53 23.80
N ALA A 529 -27.37 -7.15 24.49
CA ALA A 529 -28.00 -7.98 25.51
C ALA A 529 -28.61 -9.27 24.95
N ALA A 530 -28.98 -9.30 23.67
CA ALA A 530 -29.43 -10.51 22.99
C ALA A 530 -28.27 -11.42 22.55
N ARG A 531 -27.09 -10.87 22.27
CA ARG A 531 -25.90 -11.61 21.80
C ARG A 531 -25.00 -12.12 22.92
N PHE A 532 -24.95 -11.41 24.04
CA PHE A 532 -23.99 -11.67 25.11
C PHE A 532 -24.66 -11.70 26.49
N GLU A 533 -24.11 -12.51 27.38
CA GLU A 533 -24.48 -12.52 28.79
C GLU A 533 -23.59 -11.53 29.55
N PHE A 534 -24.24 -10.61 30.28
CA PHE A 534 -23.58 -9.60 31.10
C PHE A 534 -23.95 -9.79 32.57
N ALA A 535 -23.09 -9.30 33.47
CA ALA A 535 -23.42 -9.24 34.89
C ALA A 535 -24.62 -8.29 35.13
N PRO A 536 -25.42 -8.49 36.19
CA PRO A 536 -26.53 -7.59 36.50
C PRO A 536 -26.08 -6.12 36.59
N GLY A 537 -26.70 -5.23 35.78
CA GLY A 537 -26.39 -3.80 35.76
C GLY A 537 -25.24 -3.38 34.83
N GLU A 538 -24.51 -4.33 34.24
CA GLU A 538 -23.34 -4.04 33.40
C GLU A 538 -23.75 -3.47 32.03
N ALA A 539 -24.75 -4.05 31.36
CA ALA A 539 -25.24 -3.55 30.08
C ALA A 539 -25.88 -2.14 30.21
N GLU A 540 -26.57 -1.87 31.33
CA GLU A 540 -27.09 -0.54 31.67
C GLU A 540 -25.95 0.46 31.89
N THR A 541 -24.87 0.04 32.54
CA THR A 541 -23.67 0.87 32.73
C THR A 541 -23.03 1.21 31.38
N TYR A 542 -22.90 0.24 30.46
CA TYR A 542 -22.39 0.50 29.12
C TYR A 542 -23.28 1.46 28.34
N ARG A 543 -24.61 1.32 28.46
CA ARG A 543 -25.58 2.22 27.86
C ARG A 543 -25.44 3.66 28.35
N GLU A 544 -25.31 3.85 29.67
CA GLU A 544 -25.15 5.17 30.28
C GLU A 544 -23.84 5.86 29.85
N LEU A 545 -22.77 5.09 29.71
CA LEU A 545 -21.42 5.60 29.45
C LEU A 545 -21.03 5.64 27.96
N GLY A 546 -21.88 5.12 27.07
CA GLY A 546 -21.56 5.05 25.64
C GLY A 546 -20.50 3.99 25.29
N ILE A 547 -20.37 2.95 26.12
CA ILE A 547 -19.35 1.91 25.96
C ILE A 547 -19.84 0.85 24.97
N LEU A 548 -19.04 0.64 23.93
CA LEU A 548 -19.20 -0.42 22.94
C LEU A 548 -18.45 -1.67 23.41
N TYR A 549 -18.91 -2.84 22.97
CA TYR A 549 -18.39 -4.15 23.36
C TYR A 549 -18.17 -5.04 22.13
N ASP A 550 -17.08 -5.81 22.15
CA ASP A 550 -16.82 -6.90 21.20
C ASP A 550 -16.15 -8.08 21.92
N ARG A 551 -16.25 -9.28 21.35
CA ARG A 551 -15.66 -10.51 21.90
C ARG A 551 -15.23 -11.43 20.77
N ASP A 552 -13.99 -11.88 20.82
CA ASP A 552 -13.44 -12.93 19.95
C ASP A 552 -13.18 -14.22 20.75
N GLU A 553 -12.53 -15.21 20.12
CA GLU A 553 -12.17 -16.47 20.76
C GLU A 553 -11.09 -16.34 21.85
N HIS A 554 -10.38 -15.21 21.90
CA HIS A 554 -9.31 -14.96 22.85
C HIS A 554 -9.79 -14.14 24.04
N GLY A 555 -10.62 -13.12 23.83
CA GLY A 555 -11.05 -12.27 24.91
C GLY A 555 -12.07 -11.21 24.52
N THR A 556 -12.14 -10.16 25.33
CA THR A 556 -13.14 -9.10 25.21
C THR A 556 -12.50 -7.75 24.97
N PHE A 557 -13.25 -6.91 24.28
CA PHE A 557 -12.86 -5.55 23.94
C PHE A 557 -13.99 -4.61 24.36
N ARG A 558 -13.67 -3.64 25.21
CA ARG A 558 -14.61 -2.58 25.57
C ARG A 558 -13.96 -1.25 25.29
N HIS A 559 -14.74 -0.35 24.71
CA HIS A 559 -14.21 0.93 24.27
C HIS A 559 -15.31 1.98 24.17
N PHE A 560 -14.92 3.26 24.26
CA PHE A 560 -15.80 4.36 23.89
C PHE A 560 -15.04 5.36 23.02
N TYR A 561 -15.80 6.11 22.22
CA TYR A 561 -15.26 7.14 21.33
C TYR A 561 -15.61 8.53 21.87
N THR A 562 -14.74 9.50 21.62
CA THR A 562 -15.08 10.92 21.80
C THR A 562 -15.83 11.45 20.56
N GLU A 563 -16.47 12.61 20.70
CA GLU A 563 -16.86 13.39 19.53
C GLU A 563 -15.63 13.79 18.68
N THR A 564 -15.84 14.02 17.39
CA THR A 564 -14.78 14.46 16.47
C THR A 564 -14.53 15.96 16.58
N VAL A 565 -13.27 16.34 16.77
CA VAL A 565 -12.79 17.72 16.71
C VAL A 565 -11.96 17.88 15.44
N GLY A 566 -12.40 18.75 14.52
CA GLY A 566 -11.79 18.85 13.20
C GLY A 566 -11.86 17.51 12.46
N ARG A 567 -10.70 16.87 12.23
CA ARG A 567 -10.59 15.55 11.59
C ARG A 567 -10.10 14.46 12.55
N VAL A 568 -10.10 14.71 13.86
CA VAL A 568 -9.55 13.76 14.84
C VAL A 568 -10.58 13.47 15.93
N PHE A 569 -10.66 12.22 16.35
CA PHE A 569 -11.33 11.80 17.58
C PHE A 569 -10.43 10.84 18.35
N PHE A 570 -10.77 10.58 19.61
CA PHE A 570 -10.06 9.62 20.44
C PHE A 570 -10.95 8.42 20.73
N GLU A 571 -10.30 7.31 20.96
CA GLU A 571 -10.89 6.07 21.47
C GLU A 571 -10.21 5.73 22.78
N VAL A 572 -10.96 5.29 23.78
CA VAL A 572 -10.39 4.73 25.01
C VAL A 572 -10.75 3.27 25.05
N VAL A 573 -9.75 2.39 25.20
CA VAL A 573 -9.88 0.95 24.99
C VAL A 573 -9.40 0.14 26.18
N GLN A 574 -10.10 -0.95 26.45
CA GLN A 574 -9.69 -1.99 27.37
C GLN A 574 -9.76 -3.35 26.67
N ARG A 575 -8.62 -4.06 26.65
CA ARG A 575 -8.47 -5.41 26.10
C ARG A 575 -8.27 -6.40 27.25
N ASP A 576 -9.17 -7.36 27.39
CA ASP A 576 -9.01 -8.47 28.34
C ASP A 576 -8.89 -9.81 27.59
N GLY A 577 -8.36 -10.83 28.27
CA GLY A 577 -8.28 -12.21 27.75
C GLY A 577 -7.29 -12.42 26.58
N GLY A 578 -6.67 -11.36 26.06
CA GLY A 578 -5.80 -11.42 24.89
C GLY A 578 -6.48 -11.07 23.57
N TYR A 579 -7.63 -10.38 23.61
CA TYR A 579 -8.32 -9.87 22.41
C TYR A 579 -7.38 -9.09 21.49
N ARG A 580 -7.32 -9.50 20.22
CA ARG A 580 -6.37 -8.93 19.23
C ARG A 580 -7.03 -8.06 18.18
N GLY A 581 -8.35 -8.02 18.08
CA GLY A 581 -9.08 -7.24 17.08
C GLY A 581 -9.08 -5.72 17.33
N TYR A 582 -9.98 -5.02 16.65
CA TYR A 582 -10.14 -3.55 16.73
C TYR A 582 -11.60 -3.13 16.98
N GLY A 583 -12.46 -4.05 17.44
CA GLY A 583 -13.88 -3.79 17.57
C GLY A 583 -14.55 -3.50 16.23
N ALA A 584 -14.13 -4.15 15.13
CA ALA A 584 -14.60 -3.85 13.78
C ALA A 584 -16.13 -3.96 13.65
N GLN A 585 -16.77 -4.84 14.42
CA GLN A 585 -18.24 -4.96 14.49
C GLN A 585 -18.93 -3.69 14.99
N ASN A 586 -18.24 -2.87 15.77
CA ASN A 586 -18.76 -1.61 16.33
C ASN A 586 -18.58 -0.42 15.37
N ALA A 587 -17.77 -0.57 14.32
CA ALA A 587 -17.48 0.51 13.38
C ALA A 587 -18.73 1.07 12.66
N PRO A 588 -19.70 0.25 12.19
CA PRO A 588 -20.94 0.77 11.60
C PRO A 588 -21.74 1.67 12.56
N VAL A 589 -21.79 1.29 13.84
CA VAL A 589 -22.50 2.04 14.89
C VAL A 589 -21.78 3.36 15.16
N ARG A 590 -20.45 3.33 15.30
CA ARG A 590 -19.63 4.54 15.43
C ARG A 590 -19.86 5.50 14.26
N LEU A 591 -19.78 5.01 13.03
CA LEU A 591 -19.92 5.82 11.83
C LEU A 591 -21.31 6.47 11.76
N ALA A 592 -22.38 5.71 12.04
CA ALA A 592 -23.73 6.25 12.10
C ALA A 592 -23.88 7.35 13.15
N ALA A 593 -23.32 7.15 14.35
CA ALA A 593 -23.35 8.15 15.42
C ALA A 593 -22.54 9.41 15.07
N GLN A 594 -21.37 9.25 14.42
CA GLN A 594 -20.56 10.37 13.94
C GLN A 594 -21.29 11.20 12.87
N HIS A 595 -22.00 10.54 11.94
CA HIS A 595 -22.80 11.26 10.93
C HIS A 595 -23.98 12.02 11.55
N ALA A 596 -24.64 11.45 12.57
CA ALA A 596 -25.75 12.11 13.25
C ALA A 596 -25.36 13.44 13.92
N LEU A 597 -24.09 13.61 14.29
CA LEU A 597 -23.55 14.82 14.91
C LEU A 597 -23.07 15.86 13.90
N ARG A 598 -22.94 15.54 12.60
CA ARG A 598 -22.47 16.50 11.59
C ARG A 598 -23.56 17.55 11.30
N PRO A 599 -23.32 18.84 11.53
CA PRO A 599 -24.29 19.87 11.16
C PRO A 599 -24.36 19.99 9.62
N GLY A 600 -25.54 19.78 9.03
CA GLY A 600 -25.82 20.23 7.64
C GLY A 600 -26.16 19.18 6.56
N ARG A 601 -26.53 17.94 6.90
CA ARG A 601 -27.10 16.97 5.91
C ARG A 601 -28.42 16.34 6.39
N ARG A 602 -29.37 17.16 6.85
CA ARG A 602 -30.80 16.79 6.85
C ARG A 602 -31.46 17.26 5.58
#